data_AF-T0YPN4-F1
#
_entry.id   AF-T0YPN4-F1
#
_cell.length_a   1.000
_cell.length_b   1.000
_cell.length_c   1.000
_cell.angle_alpha   90.00
_cell.angle_beta   90.00
_cell.angle_gamma   90.00
#
_symmetry.space_group_name_H-M   'P 1'
#
loop_
_entity.id
_entity.type
_entity.pdbx_description
1 polymer ?
#
loop_
_entity_poly.entity_id
_entity_poly.type
_entity_poly.pdbx_seq_one_letter_code
_entity_poly.pdbx_strand_id
1 'polypeptide(L)'
;AEAQERGKKVVLAIDEAHLLSGEQLEALRLLMNAELDSVSPFALILAGQPMLRRRLRLGTFAALDQRIALRYHLPGMTQPETGDYIAHHLKLAGRPDRLFSDDAAALIHQVARGLPRAVNNLAVQSLVAAYAEKKAIVDESSARIAVAEITAD
;
A
#
# COMPACT_ATOMS: atom_id res chain seq x y z
N ALA A 1 -18.57 -3.39 -27.16
CA ALA A 1 -19.80 -4.19 -27.28
C ALA A 1 -20.42 -4.47 -25.90
N GLU A 2 -19.85 -5.36 -25.08
CA GLU A 2 -20.45 -5.72 -23.76
C GLU A 2 -20.52 -4.58 -22.72
N ALA A 3 -19.55 -3.65 -22.71
CA ALA A 3 -19.52 -2.54 -21.76
C ALA A 3 -20.61 -1.47 -22.02
N GLN A 4 -20.96 -1.24 -23.29
CA GLN A 4 -22.02 -0.32 -23.71
C GLN A 4 -23.42 -0.85 -23.37
N GLU A 5 -23.63 -2.17 -23.43
CA GLU A 5 -24.94 -2.78 -23.14
C GLU A 5 -25.27 -2.86 -21.64
N ARG A 6 -24.26 -2.81 -20.75
CA ARG A 6 -24.46 -2.94 -19.30
C ARG A 6 -24.18 -1.67 -18.49
N GLY A 7 -23.76 -0.59 -19.13
CA GLY A 7 -23.40 0.67 -18.45
C GLY A 7 -22.25 0.52 -17.43
N LYS A 8 -21.41 -0.52 -17.57
CA LYS A 8 -20.30 -0.79 -16.65
C LYS A 8 -19.01 -0.23 -17.20
N LYS A 9 -18.29 0.54 -16.39
CA LYS A 9 -16.95 1.03 -16.73
C LYS A 9 -15.91 -0.05 -16.43
N VAL A 10 -15.15 -0.46 -17.43
CA VAL A 10 -14.03 -1.40 -17.26
C VAL A 10 -12.88 -0.68 -16.54
N VAL A 11 -12.25 -1.34 -15.57
CA VAL A 11 -11.05 -0.85 -14.87
C VAL A 11 -9.93 -1.86 -15.07
N LEU A 12 -8.83 -1.41 -15.67
CA LEU A 12 -7.59 -2.17 -15.77
C LEU A 12 -6.63 -1.67 -14.69
N ALA A 13 -6.37 -2.49 -13.68
CA ALA A 13 -5.40 -2.20 -12.63
C ALA A 13 -4.17 -3.08 -12.82
N ILE A 14 -2.99 -2.45 -12.90
CA ILE A 14 -1.70 -3.12 -13.04
C ILE A 14 -0.87 -2.77 -11.82
N ASP A 15 -0.61 -3.80 -11.00
CA ASP A 15 0.35 -3.70 -9.91
C ASP A 15 1.77 -3.90 -10.43
N GLU A 16 2.76 -3.43 -9.66
CA GLU A 16 4.18 -3.51 -10.02
C GLU A 16 4.50 -2.91 -11.41
N ALA A 17 3.72 -1.91 -11.86
CA ALA A 17 3.78 -1.36 -13.22
C ALA A 17 5.14 -0.70 -13.57
N HIS A 18 6.02 -0.48 -12.60
CA HIS A 18 7.39 -0.08 -12.83
C HIS A 18 8.23 -1.15 -13.56
N LEU A 19 7.81 -2.42 -13.49
CA LEU A 19 8.43 -3.54 -14.19
C LEU A 19 8.05 -3.63 -15.67
N LEU A 20 7.00 -2.92 -16.12
CA LEU A 20 6.58 -2.94 -17.52
C LEU A 20 7.69 -2.43 -18.43
N SER A 21 7.91 -3.08 -19.57
CA SER A 21 8.81 -2.59 -20.62
C SER A 21 8.25 -1.33 -21.29
N GLY A 22 9.09 -0.62 -22.05
CA GLY A 22 8.62 0.54 -22.83
C GLY A 22 7.55 0.15 -23.85
N GLU A 23 7.73 -1.00 -24.51
CA GLU A 23 6.78 -1.55 -25.47
C GLU A 23 5.44 -1.90 -24.82
N GLN A 24 5.46 -2.46 -23.61
CA GLN A 24 4.23 -2.75 -22.86
C GLN A 24 3.48 -1.48 -22.46
N LEU A 25 4.18 -0.43 -22.05
CA LEU A 25 3.57 0.87 -21.76
C LEU A 25 2.95 1.50 -23.03
N GLU A 26 3.62 1.36 -24.17
CA GLU A 26 3.09 1.83 -25.45
C GLU A 26 1.86 1.03 -25.91
N ALA A 27 1.86 -0.29 -25.68
CA ALA A 27 0.69 -1.13 -25.93
C ALA A 27 -0.51 -0.67 -25.09
N LEU A 28 -0.31 -0.30 -23.82
CA LEU A 28 -1.38 0.28 -22.99
C LEU A 28 -1.91 1.59 -23.55
N ARG A 29 -1.03 2.47 -24.06
CA ARG A 29 -1.44 3.70 -24.75
C ARG A 29 -2.32 3.39 -25.97
N LEU A 30 -1.91 2.43 -26.80
CA LEU A 30 -2.66 2.03 -27.99
C LEU A 30 -4.05 1.47 -27.62
N LEU A 31 -4.14 0.66 -26.58
CA LEU A 31 -5.42 0.13 -26.07
C LEU A 31 -6.36 1.21 -25.55
N MET A 32 -5.83 2.36 -25.10
CA MET A 32 -6.65 3.48 -24.65
C MET A 32 -7.20 4.34 -25.79
N ASN A 33 -6.74 4.13 -27.03
CA ASN A 33 -7.24 4.83 -28.21
C ASN A 33 -8.44 4.04 -28.77
N ALA A 34 -9.67 4.46 -28.43
CA ALA A 34 -10.89 3.92 -29.02
C ALA A 34 -11.71 5.04 -29.67
N GLU A 35 -12.49 4.68 -30.71
CA GLU A 35 -13.41 5.57 -31.42
C GLU A 35 -12.82 6.96 -31.76
N LEU A 36 -11.69 7.00 -32.49
CA LEU A 36 -10.99 8.26 -32.84
C LEU A 36 -10.65 9.14 -31.62
N ASP A 37 -10.25 8.52 -30.51
CA ASP A 37 -9.96 9.16 -29.21
C ASP A 37 -11.16 9.85 -28.53
N SER A 38 -12.38 9.62 -29.00
CA SER A 38 -13.59 10.18 -28.39
C SER A 38 -14.01 9.47 -27.10
N VAL A 39 -13.57 8.22 -26.90
CA VAL A 39 -13.90 7.42 -25.71
C VAL A 39 -12.68 6.66 -25.22
N SER A 40 -12.41 6.71 -23.91
CA SER A 40 -11.46 5.79 -23.29
C SER A 40 -12.20 4.50 -22.91
N PRO A 41 -11.81 3.33 -23.46
CA PRO A 41 -12.58 2.09 -23.29
C PRO A 41 -12.53 1.55 -21.85
N PHE A 42 -11.56 1.99 -21.03
CA PHE A 42 -11.41 1.60 -19.63
C PHE A 42 -10.71 2.69 -18.81
N ALA A 43 -10.88 2.66 -17.49
CA ALA A 43 -10.01 3.38 -16.57
C ALA A 43 -8.74 2.58 -16.30
N LEU A 44 -7.57 3.23 -16.40
CA LEU A 44 -6.28 2.61 -16.13
C LEU A 44 -5.78 3.02 -14.73
N ILE A 45 -5.38 2.05 -13.92
CA ILE A 45 -4.66 2.25 -12.66
C ILE A 45 -3.29 1.61 -12.78
N LEU A 46 -2.24 2.41 -12.66
CA LEU A 46 -0.85 1.93 -12.62
C LEU A 46 -0.32 2.11 -11.19
N ALA A 47 -0.14 1.00 -10.48
CA ALA A 47 0.45 0.96 -9.15
C ALA A 47 1.89 0.44 -9.21
N GLY A 48 2.77 0.97 -8.35
CA GLY A 48 4.16 0.53 -8.31
C GLY A 48 5.08 1.52 -7.61
N GLN A 49 6.38 1.28 -7.71
CA GLN A 49 7.40 2.07 -7.05
C GLN A 49 7.51 3.51 -7.59
N PRO A 50 8.06 4.46 -6.80
CA PRO A 50 8.20 5.87 -7.21
C PRO A 50 8.93 6.10 -8.55
N MET A 51 9.77 5.16 -8.97
CA MET A 51 10.47 5.20 -10.26
C MET A 51 9.51 5.24 -11.45
N LEU A 52 8.35 4.57 -11.36
CA LEU A 52 7.33 4.61 -12.41
C LEU A 52 6.89 6.04 -12.74
N ARG A 53 6.68 6.87 -11.72
CA ARG A 53 6.30 8.28 -11.89
C ARG A 53 7.35 9.07 -12.66
N ARG A 54 8.64 8.81 -12.40
CA ARG A 54 9.75 9.47 -13.11
C ARG A 54 9.85 8.97 -14.55
N ARG A 55 9.73 7.65 -14.74
CA ARG A 55 9.80 7.02 -16.06
C ARG A 55 8.70 7.50 -16.99
N LEU A 56 7.46 7.60 -16.50
CA LEU A 56 6.32 8.07 -17.32
C LEU A 56 6.46 9.53 -17.78
N ARG A 57 7.32 10.34 -17.15
CA ARG A 57 7.59 11.72 -17.58
C ARG A 57 8.68 11.83 -18.66
N LEU A 58 9.32 10.72 -19.04
CA LEU A 58 10.29 10.73 -20.13
C LEU A 58 9.56 11.01 -21.45
N GLY A 59 10.19 11.77 -22.35
CA GLY A 59 9.58 12.18 -23.62
C GLY A 59 9.06 11.02 -24.47
N THR A 60 9.71 9.85 -24.39
CA THR A 60 9.28 8.61 -25.06
C THR A 60 7.87 8.15 -24.65
N PHE A 61 7.38 8.54 -23.47
CA PHE A 61 6.05 8.18 -22.96
C PHE A 61 5.09 9.37 -22.89
N ALA A 62 5.41 10.50 -23.52
CA ALA A 62 4.62 11.74 -23.42
C ALA A 62 3.13 11.54 -23.77
N ALA A 63 2.84 10.71 -24.77
CA ALA A 63 1.46 10.45 -25.18
C ALA A 63 0.66 9.62 -24.16
N LEU A 64 1.32 8.71 -23.42
CA LEU A 64 0.70 8.02 -22.29
C LEU A 64 0.58 8.96 -21.08
N ASP A 65 1.60 9.78 -20.83
CA ASP A 65 1.63 10.77 -19.73
C ASP A 65 0.44 11.73 -19.78
N GLN A 66 0.11 12.23 -20.96
CA GLN A 66 -1.04 13.12 -21.20
C GLN A 66 -2.39 12.50 -20.82
N ARG A 67 -2.49 11.16 -20.77
CA ARG A 67 -3.72 10.44 -20.40
C ARG A 67 -3.82 10.15 -18.90
N ILE A 68 -2.77 10.46 -18.12
CA ILE A 68 -2.76 10.23 -16.68
C ILE A 68 -3.36 11.45 -15.96
N ALA A 69 -4.65 11.34 -15.62
CA ALA A 69 -5.38 12.42 -14.95
C ALA A 69 -4.98 12.61 -13.47
N LEU A 70 -4.60 11.54 -12.77
CA LEU A 70 -4.28 11.57 -11.35
C LEU A 70 -2.95 10.88 -11.08
N ARG A 71 -2.13 11.52 -10.26
CA ARG A 71 -0.89 10.96 -9.72
C ARG A 71 -0.93 11.11 -8.21
N TYR A 72 -0.92 9.99 -7.52
CA TYR A 72 -0.94 9.96 -6.06
C TYR A 72 0.26 9.19 -5.53
N HIS A 73 0.85 9.69 -4.44
CA HIS A 73 1.85 8.97 -3.68
C HIS A 73 1.23 8.65 -2.33
N LEU A 74 1.07 7.37 -2.04
CA LEU A 74 0.54 6.91 -0.76
C LEU A 74 1.63 7.04 0.31
N PRO A 75 1.49 7.96 1.29
CA PRO A 75 2.44 8.06 2.38
C PRO A 75 2.28 6.88 3.36
N GLY A 76 3.21 6.74 4.29
CA GLY A 76 2.98 5.91 5.48
C GLY A 76 1.82 6.44 6.30
N MET A 77 1.20 5.56 7.09
CA MET A 77 0.15 5.92 8.04
C MET A 77 0.67 6.91 9.07
N THR A 78 -0.17 7.82 9.53
CA THR A 78 0.09 8.64 10.71
C THR A 78 0.10 7.78 11.99
N GLN A 79 0.52 8.36 13.12
CA GLN A 79 0.52 7.65 14.40
C GLN A 79 -0.89 7.19 14.82
N PRO A 80 -1.95 8.04 14.76
CA PRO A 80 -3.31 7.58 15.04
C PRO A 80 -3.78 6.48 14.09
N GLU A 81 -3.55 6.63 12.78
CA GLU A 81 -3.91 5.61 11.79
C GLU A 81 -3.17 4.29 12.02
N THR A 82 -1.93 4.33 12.53
CA THR A 82 -1.18 3.12 12.89
C THR A 82 -1.83 2.40 14.07
N GLY A 83 -2.29 3.13 15.09
CA GLY A 83 -3.05 2.57 16.20
C GLY A 83 -4.37 1.94 15.74
N ASP A 84 -5.13 2.66 14.92
CA ASP A 84 -6.38 2.19 14.33
C ASP A 84 -6.17 0.96 13.44
N TYR A 85 -5.07 0.94 12.67
CA TYR A 85 -4.69 -0.18 11.82
C TYR A 85 -4.40 -1.45 12.63
N ILE A 86 -3.62 -1.34 13.71
CA ILE A 86 -3.34 -2.46 14.62
C ILE A 86 -4.65 -2.96 15.25
N ALA A 87 -5.48 -2.05 15.76
CA ALA A 87 -6.76 -2.40 16.37
C ALA A 87 -7.72 -3.08 15.36
N HIS A 88 -7.74 -2.61 14.11
CA HIS A 88 -8.51 -3.22 13.04
C HIS A 88 -8.05 -4.65 12.76
N HIS A 89 -6.73 -4.88 12.65
CA HIS A 89 -6.17 -6.22 12.44
C HIS A 89 -6.48 -7.18 13.59
N LEU A 90 -6.43 -6.71 14.84
CA LEU A 90 -6.83 -7.51 16.00
C LEU A 90 -8.31 -7.87 15.99
N LYS A 91 -9.17 -6.92 15.61
CA LYS A 91 -10.60 -7.16 15.42
C LYS A 91 -10.86 -8.25 14.37
N LEU A 92 -10.14 -8.22 13.25
CA LEU A 92 -10.23 -9.28 12.22
C LEU A 92 -9.78 -10.64 12.77
N ALA A 93 -8.80 -10.67 13.67
CA ALA A 93 -8.36 -11.87 14.38
C ALA A 93 -9.30 -12.32 15.52
N GLY A 94 -10.45 -11.67 15.72
CA GLY A 94 -11.41 -12.01 16.76
C GLY A 94 -11.07 -11.48 18.16
N ARG A 95 -10.11 -10.55 18.27
CA ARG A 95 -9.70 -9.90 19.52
C ARG A 95 -10.02 -8.39 19.47
N PRO A 96 -11.28 -7.99 19.70
CA PRO A 96 -11.66 -6.58 19.69
C PRO A 96 -11.17 -5.83 20.94
N ASP A 97 -10.70 -6.55 21.95
CA ASP A 97 -10.14 -6.00 23.17
C ASP A 97 -8.75 -5.39 22.94
N ARG A 98 -8.37 -4.48 23.84
CA ARG A 98 -7.14 -3.72 23.73
C ARG A 98 -5.93 -4.59 24.11
N LEU A 99 -5.25 -5.14 23.10
CA LEU A 99 -4.02 -5.93 23.28
C LEU A 99 -2.73 -5.12 23.21
N PHE A 100 -2.76 -3.87 22.74
CA PHE A 100 -1.59 -2.99 22.68
C PHE A 100 -1.84 -1.74 23.54
N SER A 101 -0.83 -1.34 24.31
CA SER A 101 -0.83 -0.03 24.95
C SER A 101 -0.60 1.08 23.91
N ASP A 102 -0.97 2.32 24.24
CA ASP A 102 -0.73 3.45 23.34
C ASP A 102 0.77 3.68 23.12
N ASP A 103 1.59 3.48 24.18
CA ASP A 103 3.04 3.63 24.10
C ASP A 103 3.67 2.56 23.19
N ALA A 104 3.16 1.32 23.22
CA ALA A 104 3.59 0.27 22.30
C ALA A 104 3.26 0.61 20.84
N ALA A 105 2.02 1.05 20.58
CA ALA A 105 1.60 1.45 19.24
C ALA A 105 2.38 2.68 18.73
N ALA A 106 2.67 3.64 19.61
CA ALA A 106 3.49 4.82 19.31
C ALA A 106 4.93 4.43 18.94
N LEU A 107 5.55 3.53 19.71
CA LEU A 107 6.89 3.04 19.41
C LEU A 107 6.94 2.27 18.08
N ILE A 108 5.96 1.38 17.85
CA ILE A 108 5.83 0.65 16.58
C ILE A 108 5.71 1.63 15.41
N HIS A 109 4.87 2.66 15.54
CA HIS A 109 4.73 3.71 14.52
C HIS A 109 6.06 4.41 14.25
N GLN A 110 6.77 4.84 15.30
CA GLN A 110 8.04 5.57 15.17
C GLN A 110 9.09 4.76 14.41
N VAL A 111 9.20 3.46 14.71
CA VAL A 111 10.19 2.57 14.08
C VAL A 111 9.75 2.18 12.66
N ALA A 112 8.47 1.83 12.48
CA ALA A 112 7.92 1.45 11.17
C ALA A 112 7.78 2.64 10.20
N ARG A 113 7.79 3.88 10.71
CA ARG A 113 7.44 5.10 9.99
C ARG A 113 6.05 5.02 9.32
N GLY A 114 5.12 4.33 9.98
CA GLY A 114 3.77 4.10 9.46
C GLY A 114 3.67 3.18 8.23
N LEU A 115 4.74 2.48 7.84
CA LEU A 115 4.68 1.55 6.70
C LEU A 115 3.96 0.26 7.10
N PRO A 116 2.83 -0.12 6.47
CA PRO A 116 2.00 -1.24 6.92
C PRO A 116 2.74 -2.56 7.10
N ARG A 117 3.63 -2.92 6.18
CA ARG A 117 4.43 -4.15 6.29
C ARG A 117 5.38 -4.14 7.50
N ALA A 118 6.02 -2.99 7.78
CA ALA A 118 6.90 -2.85 8.93
C ALA A 118 6.09 -2.84 10.24
N VAL A 119 4.93 -2.15 10.26
CA VAL A 119 3.99 -2.18 11.39
C VAL A 119 3.56 -3.61 11.69
N ASN A 120 3.17 -4.38 10.68
CA ASN A 120 2.76 -5.78 10.87
C ASN A 120 3.87 -6.64 11.45
N ASN A 121 5.08 -6.54 10.91
CA ASN A 121 6.22 -7.31 11.40
C ASN A 121 6.52 -6.97 12.86
N LEU A 122 6.60 -5.69 13.20
CA LEU A 122 6.84 -5.25 14.58
C LEU A 122 5.71 -5.67 15.52
N ALA A 123 4.44 -5.52 15.11
CA ALA A 123 3.29 -5.91 15.92
C ALA A 123 3.27 -7.42 16.22
N VAL A 124 3.57 -8.25 15.21
CA VAL A 124 3.67 -9.71 15.38
C VAL A 124 4.80 -10.07 16.35
N GLN A 125 6.00 -9.50 16.17
CA GLN A 125 7.10 -9.78 17.10
C GLN A 125 6.82 -9.24 18.51
N SER A 126 6.13 -8.12 18.63
CA SER A 126 5.75 -7.57 19.94
C SER A 126 4.76 -8.48 20.66
N LEU A 127 3.83 -9.13 19.93
CA LEU A 127 2.94 -10.15 20.47
C LEU A 127 3.70 -11.39 20.93
N VAL A 128 4.71 -11.83 20.15
CA VAL A 128 5.57 -12.96 20.53
C VAL A 128 6.36 -12.65 21.81
N ALA A 129 6.95 -11.46 21.91
CA ALA A 129 7.67 -11.01 23.09
C ALA A 129 6.76 -10.94 24.34
N ALA A 130 5.57 -10.33 24.21
CA ALA A 130 4.60 -10.28 25.30
C ALA A 130 4.16 -11.69 25.74
N TYR A 131 3.96 -12.61 24.79
CA TYR A 131 3.62 -14.00 25.08
C TYR A 131 4.75 -14.72 25.84
N ALA A 132 6.01 -14.55 25.43
CA ALA A 132 7.17 -15.14 26.10
C ALA A 132 7.28 -14.68 27.56
N GLU A 133 6.94 -13.41 27.83
CA GLU A 133 6.90 -12.83 29.17
C GLU A 133 5.57 -13.08 29.92
N LYS A 134 4.64 -13.83 29.33
CA LYS A 134 3.29 -14.13 29.87
C LYS A 134 2.47 -12.87 30.20
N LYS A 135 2.64 -11.80 29.43
CA LYS A 135 1.87 -10.56 29.55
C LYS A 135 0.55 -10.66 28.80
N ALA A 136 -0.50 -10.07 29.38
CA ALA A 136 -1.82 -9.98 28.74
C ALA A 136 -1.92 -8.84 27.71
N ILE A 137 -1.05 -7.83 27.82
CA ILE A 137 -1.00 -6.63 26.97
C ILE A 137 0.42 -6.48 26.44
N VAL A 138 0.54 -6.13 25.16
CA VAL A 138 1.78 -5.66 24.54
C VAL A 138 2.03 -4.24 25.03
N ASP A 139 2.99 -4.09 25.92
CA ASP A 139 3.47 -2.80 26.42
C ASP A 139 4.68 -2.31 25.61
N GLU A 140 5.17 -1.11 25.96
CA GLU A 140 6.33 -0.52 25.29
C GLU A 140 7.58 -1.42 25.39
N SER A 141 7.75 -2.16 26.50
CA SER A 141 8.91 -3.04 26.67
C SER A 141 8.87 -4.26 25.75
N SER A 142 7.70 -4.87 25.54
CA SER A 142 7.52 -5.93 24.54
C SER A 142 7.78 -5.43 23.12
N ALA A 143 7.36 -4.20 22.81
CA ALA A 143 7.66 -3.56 21.53
C ALA A 143 9.16 -3.25 21.37
N ARG A 144 9.88 -2.84 22.43
CA ARG A 144 11.34 -2.64 22.38
C ARG A 144 12.10 -3.93 22.10
N ILE A 145 11.67 -5.06 22.64
CA ILE A 145 12.26 -6.38 22.35
C ILE A 145 12.13 -6.67 20.85
N ALA A 146 10.94 -6.52 20.29
CA ALA A 146 10.67 -6.71 18.86
C ALA A 146 11.53 -5.80 17.95
N VAL A 147 11.74 -4.55 18.36
CA VAL A 147 12.60 -3.60 17.62
C VAL A 147 14.06 -4.08 17.64
N ALA A 148 14.56 -4.56 18.77
CA ALA A 148 15.92 -5.06 18.90
C ALA A 148 16.17 -6.30 18.04
N GLU A 149 15.22 -7.23 17.97
CA GLU A 149 15.30 -8.42 17.11
C GLU A 149 15.35 -8.05 15.62
N ILE A 150 14.45 -7.17 15.16
CA ILE A 150 14.41 -6.78 13.73
C ILE A 150 15.65 -5.98 13.30
N THR A 151 16.33 -5.30 14.23
CA THR A 151 17.55 -4.52 13.93
C THR A 151 18.81 -5.40 13.95
N ALA A 152 18.74 -6.60 14.51
CA ALA A 152 19.86 -7.54 14.57
C ALA A 152 20.04 -8.38 13.29
N ASP A 153 19.01 -8.44 12.44
CA ASP A 153 19.00 -9.06 11.11
C ASP A 153 19.36 -8.05 9.99
#